data_AF-A0A9E2V331-F1
#
_entry.id   AF-A0A9E2V331-F1
#
_cell.length_a   1.000
_cell.length_b   1.000
_cell.length_c   1.000
_cell.angle_alpha   90.00
_cell.angle_beta   90.00
_cell.angle_gamma   90.00
#
_symmetry.space_group_name_H-M   'P 1'
#
loop_
_entity.id
_entity.type
_entity.pdbx_description
1 polymer ?
#
loop_
_entity_poly.entity_id
_entity_poly.type
_entity_poly.pdbx_seq_one_letter_code
_entity_poly.pdbx_strand_id
1 'polypeptide(L)'
;MAVAASLALAGCSSSDSGSGSTDAATSAAATFDPTTIAKDETIAALLPEKIATAGTLIVGSDTTYAPAEYIDEDGTTPIGYDVDLAKALGAVLGLKVEVQT
;
A
#
# COMPACT_ATOMS: atom_id res chain seq x y z
N MET A 1 17.82 35.33 -28.48
CA MET A 1 18.94 34.38 -28.35
C MET A 1 19.55 34.58 -26.97
N ALA A 2 19.10 33.79 -25.98
CA ALA A 2 19.68 33.74 -24.65
C ALA A 2 19.66 32.28 -24.21
N VAL A 3 20.82 31.82 -23.75
CA VAL A 3 21.28 30.43 -23.72
C VAL A 3 20.67 29.68 -22.54
N ALA A 4 20.12 28.50 -22.84
CA ALA A 4 19.71 27.49 -21.89
C ALA A 4 20.94 26.85 -21.21
N ALA A 5 20.83 26.56 -19.90
CA ALA A 5 21.73 25.66 -19.20
C ALA A 5 20.96 24.92 -18.10
N SER A 6 20.23 23.88 -18.47
CA SER A 6 19.64 22.91 -17.55
C SER A 6 20.68 21.86 -17.19
N LEU A 7 21.01 21.80 -15.90
CA LEU A 7 22.00 20.91 -15.30
C LEU A 7 21.41 19.49 -15.19
N ALA A 8 21.81 18.59 -16.10
CA ALA A 8 21.44 17.18 -16.03
C ALA A 8 22.37 16.43 -15.07
N LEU A 9 21.82 15.94 -13.96
CA LEU A 9 22.50 15.02 -13.05
C LEU A 9 22.52 13.62 -13.70
N ALA A 10 23.64 13.26 -14.33
CA ALA A 10 23.85 11.93 -14.88
C ALA A 10 24.26 10.95 -13.75
N GLY A 11 23.28 10.23 -13.20
CA GLY A 11 23.51 9.05 -12.37
C GLY A 11 23.86 7.86 -13.25
N CYS A 12 25.09 7.34 -13.12
CA CYS A 12 25.60 6.21 -13.88
C CYS A 12 25.22 4.89 -13.16
N SER A 13 24.41 4.05 -13.81
CA SER A 13 24.30 2.61 -13.51
C SER A 13 24.48 1.86 -14.83
N SER A 14 25.29 0.80 -14.79
CA SER A 14 25.98 0.17 -15.92
C SER A 14 25.09 -0.42 -17.03
N SER A 15 25.46 -0.09 -18.27
CA SER A 15 25.37 -0.77 -19.58
C SER A 15 24.35 -1.91 -19.83
N ASP A 16 23.34 -1.66 -20.68
CA ASP A 16 23.19 -2.29 -22.00
C ASP A 16 22.28 -1.41 -22.90
N SER A 17 22.50 -1.44 -24.21
CA SER A 17 22.01 -0.46 -25.17
C SER A 17 20.57 -0.75 -25.63
N GLY A 18 19.65 0.17 -25.37
CA GLY A 18 18.30 0.13 -25.93
C GLY A 18 17.63 1.49 -25.83
N SER A 19 17.77 2.29 -26.89
CA SER A 19 17.02 3.55 -27.04
C SER A 19 15.54 3.21 -27.27
N GLY A 20 14.70 3.57 -26.29
CA GLY A 20 13.25 3.44 -26.38
C GLY A 20 12.65 4.35 -25.32
N SER A 21 11.88 5.32 -25.78
CA SER A 21 11.06 6.29 -25.07
C SER A 21 10.89 6.02 -23.56
N THR A 22 11.28 7.00 -22.74
CA THR A 22 10.79 7.12 -21.37
C THR A 22 9.29 7.38 -21.44
N ASP A 23 8.49 6.34 -21.59
CA ASP A 23 7.17 6.35 -20.97
C ASP A 23 7.46 6.62 -19.50
N ALA A 24 6.97 7.76 -18.99
CA ALA A 24 6.82 7.93 -17.57
C ALA A 24 5.95 6.74 -17.15
N ALA A 25 6.58 5.68 -16.66
CA ALA A 25 5.88 4.61 -16.02
C ALA A 25 5.18 5.28 -14.84
N THR A 26 3.91 5.61 -15.02
CA THR A 26 2.95 5.56 -13.92
C THR A 26 3.21 4.21 -13.30
N SER A 27 4.00 4.16 -12.23
CA SER A 27 4.13 2.97 -11.41
C SER A 27 2.71 2.68 -10.96
N ALA A 28 2.02 1.81 -11.70
CA ALA A 28 0.78 1.22 -11.25
C ALA A 28 1.11 0.69 -9.86
N ALA A 29 0.33 1.12 -8.85
CA ALA A 29 0.51 0.63 -7.51
C ALA A 29 0.55 -0.90 -7.60
N ALA A 30 1.61 -1.52 -7.06
CA ALA A 30 1.71 -2.96 -7.05
C ALA A 30 0.46 -3.49 -6.34
N THR A 31 -0.38 -4.20 -7.07
CA THR A 31 -1.63 -4.73 -6.52
C THR A 31 -1.32 -6.02 -5.80
N PHE A 32 -1.63 -6.03 -4.50
CA PHE A 32 -1.58 -7.22 -3.66
C PHE A 32 -3.03 -7.59 -3.32
N ASP A 33 -3.37 -8.87 -3.39
CA ASP A 33 -4.69 -9.35 -2.98
C ASP A 33 -4.60 -9.89 -1.54
N PRO A 34 -5.04 -9.12 -0.52
CA PRO A 34 -4.96 -9.56 0.86
C PRO A 34 -5.92 -10.71 1.18
N THR A 35 -6.87 -11.05 0.29
CA THR A 35 -7.80 -12.16 0.52
C THR A 35 -7.14 -13.53 0.40
N THR A 36 -5.93 -13.61 -0.17
CA THR A 36 -5.16 -14.86 -0.25
C THR A 36 -4.49 -15.23 1.07
N ILE A 37 -4.46 -14.32 2.04
CA ILE A 37 -3.82 -14.56 3.34
C ILE A 37 -4.77 -15.32 4.26
N ALA A 38 -4.29 -16.43 4.79
CA ALA A 38 -5.02 -17.23 5.77
C ALA A 38 -4.74 -16.76 7.20
N LYS A 39 -5.71 -17.00 8.08
CA LYS A 39 -5.54 -16.85 9.53
C LYS A 39 -4.41 -17.75 10.03
N ASP A 40 -3.58 -17.19 10.90
CA ASP A 40 -2.58 -17.95 11.66
C ASP A 40 -3.12 -18.19 13.07
N GLU A 41 -3.45 -19.44 13.39
CA GLU A 41 -3.99 -19.81 14.70
C GLU A 41 -3.02 -19.55 15.85
N THR A 42 -1.70 -19.62 15.61
CA THR A 42 -0.68 -19.38 16.64
C THR A 42 -0.60 -17.90 16.97
N ILE A 43 -0.61 -17.03 15.97
CA ILE A 43 -0.56 -15.58 16.16
C ILE A 43 -1.90 -15.07 16.72
N ALA A 44 -3.03 -15.55 16.20
CA ALA A 44 -4.35 -15.19 16.71
C ALA A 44 -4.53 -15.55 18.19
N ALA A 45 -3.94 -16.67 18.65
CA ALA A 45 -3.97 -17.08 20.06
C ALA A 45 -3.17 -16.16 21.00
N LEU A 46 -2.29 -15.28 20.47
CA LEU A 46 -1.54 -14.31 21.26
C LEU A 46 -2.35 -13.04 21.56
N LEU A 47 -3.51 -12.86 20.94
CA LEU A 47 -4.35 -11.70 21.18
C LEU A 47 -4.91 -11.71 22.62
N PRO A 48 -4.93 -10.56 23.31
CA PRO A 48 -5.69 -10.42 24.54
C PRO A 48 -7.17 -10.76 24.31
N GLU A 49 -7.81 -11.44 25.25
CA GLU A 49 -9.21 -11.91 25.11
C GLU A 49 -10.17 -10.79 24.68
N LYS A 50 -10.00 -9.58 25.24
CA LYS A 50 -10.81 -8.41 24.89
C LYS A 50 -10.74 -8.06 23.40
N ILE A 51 -9.57 -8.21 22.77
CA ILE A 51 -9.35 -7.89 21.36
C ILE A 51 -9.88 -9.02 20.47
N ALA A 52 -9.56 -10.28 20.81
CA ALA A 52 -10.09 -11.45 20.11
C ALA A 52 -11.63 -11.46 20.10
N THR A 53 -12.25 -11.09 21.23
CA THR A 53 -13.72 -11.01 21.36
C THR A 53 -14.31 -9.82 20.61
N ALA A 54 -13.61 -8.67 20.57
CA ALA A 54 -14.07 -7.51 19.81
C ALA A 54 -14.16 -7.81 18.31
N GLY A 55 -13.28 -8.69 17.79
CA GLY A 55 -13.36 -9.23 16.44
C GLY A 55 -13.02 -8.24 15.33
N THR A 56 -12.66 -7.00 15.66
CA THR A 56 -12.33 -5.93 14.71
C THR A 56 -11.03 -5.24 15.12
N LEU A 57 -10.12 -5.10 14.16
CA LEU A 57 -8.94 -4.25 14.20
C LEU A 57 -9.30 -2.90 13.58
N ILE A 58 -9.35 -1.85 14.41
CA ILE A 58 -9.56 -0.47 13.96
C ILE A 58 -8.20 0.14 13.63
N VAL A 59 -8.04 0.62 12.40
CA VAL A 59 -6.79 1.19 11.89
C VAL A 59 -7.00 2.67 11.58
N GLY A 60 -6.30 3.54 12.31
CA GLY A 60 -6.23 4.96 11.99
C GLY A 60 -5.40 5.19 10.73
N SER A 61 -5.89 6.00 9.81
CA SER A 61 -5.33 6.19 8.47
C SER A 61 -5.55 7.63 7.99
N ASP A 62 -4.59 8.22 7.29
CA ASP A 62 -4.79 9.48 6.55
C ASP A 62 -5.04 9.13 5.07
N THR A 63 -6.30 8.84 4.72
CA THR A 63 -6.71 8.40 3.37
C THR A 63 -6.67 9.52 2.32
N THR A 64 -5.68 10.41 2.39
CA THR A 64 -5.42 11.48 1.43
C THR A 64 -4.09 11.31 0.70
N TYR A 65 -3.38 10.19 0.93
CA TYR A 65 -2.00 9.98 0.51
C TYR A 65 -1.82 8.76 -0.43
N ALA A 66 -2.10 8.95 -1.71
CA ALA A 66 -1.84 7.93 -2.73
C ALA A 66 -0.32 7.75 -3.01
N PRO A 67 0.16 6.51 -3.26
CA PRO A 67 -0.60 5.26 -3.36
C PRO A 67 -0.69 4.46 -2.04
N ALA A 68 -0.33 5.07 -0.90
CA ALA A 68 -0.25 4.41 0.39
C ALA A 68 -1.62 4.12 0.99
N GLU A 69 -2.42 5.17 1.14
CA GLU A 69 -3.76 5.13 1.72
C GLU A 69 -4.56 6.28 1.12
N TYR A 70 -5.63 5.95 0.41
CA TYR A 70 -6.48 6.92 -0.26
C TYR A 70 -7.89 6.36 -0.43
N ILE A 71 -8.85 7.25 -0.68
CA ILE A 71 -10.22 6.85 -0.99
C ILE A 71 -10.33 6.51 -2.48
N ASP A 72 -10.94 5.36 -2.78
CA ASP A 72 -11.23 4.91 -4.14
C ASP A 72 -12.21 5.86 -4.86
N GLU A 73 -12.42 5.65 -6.15
CA GLU A 73 -13.29 6.46 -7.01
C GLU A 73 -14.76 6.46 -6.55
N ASP A 74 -15.16 5.51 -5.69
CA ASP A 74 -16.48 5.48 -5.07
C ASP A 74 -16.69 6.54 -3.96
N GLY A 75 -15.61 7.24 -3.56
CA GLY A 75 -15.62 8.31 -2.59
C GLY A 75 -15.76 7.86 -1.13
N THR A 76 -15.68 6.54 -0.85
CA THR A 76 -15.85 6.00 0.52
C THR A 76 -14.93 4.84 0.89
N THR A 77 -14.41 4.07 -0.06
CA THR A 77 -13.63 2.87 0.21
C THR A 77 -12.14 3.20 0.34
N PRO A 78 -11.51 2.98 1.50
CA PRO A 78 -10.06 3.12 1.63
C PRO A 78 -9.35 2.02 0.83
N ILE A 79 -8.35 2.41 0.05
CA ILE A 79 -7.47 1.56 -0.75
C ILE A 79 -6.03 2.05 -0.67
N GLY A 80 -5.08 1.25 -1.15
CA GLY A 80 -3.65 1.54 -1.12
C GLY A 80 -2.87 0.48 -0.36
N TYR A 81 -1.54 0.52 -0.48
CA TYR A 81 -0.69 -0.54 0.06
C TYR A 81 -0.73 -0.65 1.59
N ASP A 82 -0.99 0.45 2.32
CA ASP A 82 -1.14 0.42 3.78
C ASP A 82 -2.50 -0.19 4.18
N VAL A 83 -3.55 0.07 3.38
CA VAL A 83 -4.86 -0.57 3.56
C VAL A 83 -4.79 -2.07 3.29
N ASP A 84 -4.05 -2.48 2.27
CA ASP A 84 -3.85 -3.91 1.96
C ASP A 84 -3.02 -4.61 3.02
N LEU A 85 -1.99 -3.94 3.56
CA LEU A 85 -1.23 -4.43 4.71
C LEU A 85 -2.14 -4.59 5.93
N ALA A 86 -2.98 -3.61 6.23
CA ALA A 86 -3.94 -3.70 7.33
C ALA A 86 -4.89 -4.89 7.17
N LYS A 87 -5.46 -5.10 5.97
CA LYS A 87 -6.30 -6.26 5.64
C LYS A 87 -5.56 -7.58 5.82
N ALA A 88 -4.30 -7.67 5.38
CA ALA A 88 -3.47 -8.86 5.58
C ALA A 88 -3.21 -9.15 7.06
N LEU A 89 -2.93 -8.12 7.87
CA LEU A 89 -2.77 -8.27 9.31
C LEU A 89 -4.08 -8.75 9.97
N GLY A 90 -5.22 -8.18 9.59
CA GLY A 90 -6.53 -8.64 10.05
C GLY A 90 -6.78 -10.12 9.71
N ALA A 91 -6.44 -10.54 8.48
CA ALA A 91 -6.55 -11.92 8.05
C ALA A 91 -5.70 -12.85 8.95
N VAL A 92 -4.41 -12.55 9.14
CA VAL A 92 -3.50 -13.32 10.03
C VAL A 92 -4.07 -13.42 11.45
N LEU A 93 -4.59 -12.32 11.99
CA LEU A 93 -5.14 -12.24 13.34
C LEU A 93 -6.54 -12.86 13.48
N GLY A 94 -7.23 -13.14 12.37
CA GLY A 94 -8.62 -13.57 12.38
C GLY A 94 -9.59 -12.46 12.79
N LEU A 95 -9.25 -11.19 12.54
CA LEU A 95 -10.05 -10.01 12.85
C LEU A 95 -10.54 -9.34 11.57
N LYS A 96 -11.73 -8.74 11.62
CA LYS A 96 -12.18 -7.79 10.59
C LYS A 96 -11.35 -6.53 10.67
N VAL A 97 -11.16 -5.85 9.55
CA VAL A 97 -10.43 -4.57 9.51
C VAL A 97 -11.40 -3.45 9.20
N GLU A 98 -11.31 -2.39 9.98
CA GLU A 98 -12.02 -1.14 9.75
C GLU A 98 -11.01 0.00 9.73
N VAL A 99 -10.96 0.73 8.62
CA VAL A 99 -10.07 1.89 8.46
C VAL A 99 -10.87 3.15 8.82
N GLN A 100 -10.32 3.97 9.70
CA GLN A 100 -10.92 5.23 10.17
C GLN A 100 -9.94 6.39 10.00
N THR A 101 -10.47 7.53 9.59
CA THR A 101 -9.73 8.78 9.31
C THR A 101 -10.10 9.89 10.27
#